data_AF-A0A399X0W2-F1
#
_entry.id   AF-A0A399X0W2-F1
#
_cell.length_a   1.000
_cell.length_b   1.000
_cell.length_c   1.000
_cell.angle_alpha   90.00
_cell.angle_beta   90.00
_cell.angle_gamma   90.00
#
_symmetry.space_group_name_H-M   'P 1'
#
loop_
_entity.id
_entity.type
_entity.pdbx_description
1 polymer ?
#
loop_
_entity_poly.entity_id
_entity_poly.type
_entity_poly.pdbx_seq_one_letter_code
_entity_poly.pdbx_strand_id
1 'polypeptide(L)'
;MKFFDLPLDLPHAGTIALRIAQRLGQRADELGVEAARSRTVAMELVELLVPYRLEGENPEAEEAQEARDRAIELGRRLVDEIEAEALQEDRIGQSVRNLFETLEAGEEGAEIALRAGESPDSPMRPR
;
A
#
# COMPACT_ATOMS: atom_id res chain seq x y z
N MET A 1 4.31 11.16 -20.00
CA MET A 1 3.91 10.79 -18.62
C MET A 1 2.42 10.54 -18.61
N LYS A 2 1.98 9.29 -18.75
CA LYS A 2 0.57 8.84 -18.65
C LYS A 2 0.40 7.70 -17.63
N PHE A 3 1.50 7.24 -17.03
CA PHE A 3 1.52 6.05 -16.17
C PHE A 3 1.03 6.33 -14.74
N PHE A 4 1.08 7.60 -14.30
CA PHE A 4 0.72 7.99 -12.93
C PHE A 4 -0.58 8.80 -12.84
N ASP A 5 -1.24 9.10 -13.97
CA ASP A 5 -2.52 9.84 -14.01
C ASP A 5 -3.70 8.88 -13.77
N LEU A 6 -3.65 8.14 -12.65
CA LEU A 6 -4.78 7.33 -12.20
C LEU A 6 -5.62 8.18 -11.24
N PRO A 7 -6.96 8.20 -11.38
CA PRO A 7 -7.82 8.91 -10.45
C PRO A 7 -7.81 8.21 -9.08
N LEU A 8 -8.11 8.98 -8.04
CA LEU A 8 -8.31 8.44 -6.69
C LEU A 8 -9.33 7.29 -6.70
N ASP A 9 -8.98 6.16 -6.09
CA ASP A 9 -9.82 4.97 -5.98
C ASP A 9 -9.65 4.35 -4.57
N LEU A 10 -10.33 4.95 -3.58
CA LEU A 10 -10.33 4.47 -2.19
C LEU A 10 -10.95 3.07 -2.04
N PRO A 11 -12.02 2.70 -2.77
CA PRO A 11 -12.51 1.31 -2.75
C PRO A 11 -11.44 0.29 -3.18
N HIS A 12 -10.67 0.59 -4.22
CA HIS A 12 -9.57 -0.28 -4.63
C HIS A 12 -8.40 -0.25 -3.64
N ALA A 13 -8.08 0.93 -3.09
CA ALA A 13 -7.08 1.08 -2.03
C ALA A 13 -7.39 0.16 -0.83
N GLY A 14 -8.65 0.06 -0.41
CA GLY A 14 -9.07 -0.86 0.67
C GLY A 14 -8.88 -2.34 0.32
N THR A 15 -9.04 -2.72 -0.95
CA THR A 15 -8.73 -4.08 -1.42
C THR A 15 -7.22 -4.35 -1.36
N ILE A 16 -6.40 -3.36 -1.70
CA ILE A 16 -4.95 -3.48 -1.66
C ILE A 16 -4.44 -3.53 -0.21
N ALA A 17 -5.00 -2.71 0.70
CA ALA A 17 -4.66 -2.72 2.12
C ALA A 17 -4.85 -4.11 2.75
N LEU A 18 -5.98 -4.77 2.49
CA LEU A 18 -6.23 -6.15 2.94
C LEU A 18 -5.19 -7.14 2.38
N ARG A 19 -4.84 -6.99 1.10
CA ARG A 19 -3.84 -7.83 0.44
C ARG A 19 -2.44 -7.64 1.03
N ILE A 20 -2.07 -6.41 1.38
CA ILE A 20 -0.82 -6.10 2.07
C ILE A 20 -0.77 -6.80 3.43
N ALA A 21 -1.80 -6.63 4.26
CA ALA A 21 -1.87 -7.25 5.58
C ALA A 21 -1.77 -8.79 5.50
N GLN A 22 -2.43 -9.40 4.52
CA GLN A 22 -2.33 -10.84 4.28
C GLN A 22 -0.90 -11.27 3.89
N ARG A 23 -0.26 -10.55 2.95
CA ARG A 23 1.09 -10.87 2.48
C ARG A 23 2.14 -10.72 3.58
N LEU A 24 2.01 -9.70 4.43
CA LEU A 24 2.91 -9.52 5.57
C LEU A 24 2.81 -10.67 6.56
N GLY A 25 1.58 -11.13 6.86
CA GLY A 25 1.37 -12.32 7.71
C GLY A 25 2.02 -13.57 7.10
N GLN A 26 1.76 -13.83 5.82
CA GLN A 26 2.37 -14.97 5.12
C GLN A 26 3.90 -14.90 5.11
N ARG A 27 4.46 -13.72 4.86
CA ARG A 27 5.91 -13.51 4.81
C ARG A 27 6.57 -13.72 6.17
N ALA A 28 5.94 -13.24 7.24
CA ALA A 28 6.38 -13.46 8.61
C ALA A 28 6.37 -14.96 8.97
N ASP A 29 5.29 -15.66 8.63
CA ASP A 29 5.15 -17.10 8.85
C ASP A 29 6.25 -17.89 8.11
N GLU A 30 6.54 -17.55 6.84
CA GLU A 30 7.60 -18.17 6.04
C GLU A 30 9.00 -17.98 6.64
N LEU A 31 9.26 -16.80 7.22
CA LEU A 31 10.54 -16.47 7.83
C LEU A 31 10.65 -16.93 9.29
N GLY A 32 9.55 -17.37 9.91
CA GLY A 32 9.50 -17.73 11.32
C GLY A 32 9.77 -16.54 12.24
N VAL A 33 9.33 -15.34 11.84
CA VAL A 33 9.50 -14.08 12.59
C VAL A 33 8.14 -13.43 12.87
N GLU A 34 8.12 -12.43 13.75
CA GLU A 34 6.93 -11.62 14.02
C GLU A 34 6.94 -10.35 13.16
N ALA A 35 5.81 -10.02 12.54
CA ALA A 35 5.59 -8.76 11.80
C ALA A 35 4.90 -7.70 12.68
N ALA A 36 5.33 -7.53 13.93
CA ALA A 36 4.55 -6.82 14.94
C ALA A 36 4.17 -5.40 14.52
N ARG A 37 5.14 -4.59 14.08
CA ARG A 37 4.92 -3.17 13.74
C ARG A 37 4.33 -3.02 12.35
N SER A 38 4.88 -3.70 11.34
CA SER A 38 4.36 -3.62 9.98
C SER A 38 2.91 -4.10 9.89
N ARG A 39 2.53 -5.15 10.65
CA ARG A 39 1.13 -5.60 10.76
C ARG A 39 0.23 -4.58 11.45
N THR A 40 0.70 -3.92 12.51
CA THR A 40 -0.08 -2.83 13.14
C THR A 40 -0.37 -1.72 12.14
N VAL A 41 0.63 -1.23 11.40
CA VAL A 41 0.42 -0.18 10.40
C VAL A 41 -0.48 -0.66 9.25
N ALA A 42 -0.32 -1.91 8.80
CA ALA A 42 -1.19 -2.50 7.78
C ALA A 42 -2.65 -2.60 8.26
N MET A 43 -2.89 -2.89 9.53
CA MET A 43 -4.24 -2.90 10.10
C MET A 43 -4.83 -1.50 10.21
N GLU A 44 -4.03 -0.47 10.54
CA GLU A 44 -4.50 0.92 10.50
C GLU A 44 -4.92 1.35 9.07
N LEU A 45 -4.17 0.93 8.04
CA LEU A 45 -4.57 1.13 6.64
C LEU A 45 -5.88 0.42 6.31
N VAL A 46 -6.05 -0.81 6.79
CA VAL A 46 -7.28 -1.60 6.60
C VAL A 46 -8.46 -0.90 7.28
N GLU A 47 -8.30 -0.45 8.53
CA GLU A 47 -9.34 0.26 9.27
C GLU A 47 -9.76 1.56 8.59
N LEU A 48 -8.80 2.30 8.04
CA LEU A 48 -9.06 3.52 7.27
C LEU A 48 -9.79 3.24 5.94
N LEU A 49 -9.37 2.24 5.18
CA LEU A 49 -9.77 2.09 3.78
C LEU A 49 -10.87 1.07 3.52
N VAL A 50 -11.10 0.11 4.41
CA VAL A 50 -12.17 -0.89 4.25
C VAL A 50 -13.57 -0.28 4.19
N PRO A 51 -13.92 0.77 4.94
CA PRO A 51 -15.23 1.41 4.81
C PRO A 51 -15.54 1.82 3.36
N TYR A 52 -14.61 2.50 2.68
CA TYR A 52 -14.77 2.90 1.28
C TYR A 52 -14.89 1.71 0.32
N ARG A 53 -14.16 0.62 0.59
CA ARG A 53 -14.31 -0.63 -0.16
C ARG A 53 -15.71 -1.24 -0.03
N LEU A 54 -16.32 -1.15 1.15
CA LEU A 54 -17.65 -1.71 1.40
C LEU A 54 -18.75 -0.90 0.73
N GLU A 55 -18.64 0.43 0.74
CA GLU A 55 -19.56 1.33 0.02
C GLU A 55 -19.38 1.21 -1.50
N GLY A 56 -18.15 0.99 -1.96
CA GLY A 56 -17.83 0.74 -3.38
C GLY A 56 -17.66 2.00 -4.22
N GLU A 57 -17.74 3.17 -3.60
CA GLU A 57 -17.48 4.47 -4.23
C GLU A 57 -16.61 5.36 -3.32
N ASN A 58 -15.96 6.37 -3.92
CA ASN A 58 -15.29 7.41 -3.14
C ASN A 58 -16.33 8.27 -2.43
N PRO A 59 -16.05 8.76 -1.21
CA PRO A 59 -16.90 9.74 -0.55
C PRO A 59 -16.80 11.10 -1.25
N GLU A 60 -17.47 12.11 -0.68
CA GLU A 60 -17.38 13.50 -1.13
C GLU A 60 -15.92 14.01 -1.14
N ALA A 61 -15.64 14.98 -2.00
CA ALA A 61 -14.26 15.37 -2.36
C ALA A 61 -13.37 15.74 -1.16
N GLU A 62 -13.91 16.40 -0.14
CA GLU A 62 -13.16 16.78 1.07
C GLU A 62 -12.73 15.54 1.87
N GLU A 63 -13.69 14.65 2.19
CA GLU A 63 -13.41 13.40 2.90
C GLU A 63 -12.47 12.50 2.10
N ALA A 64 -12.65 12.44 0.77
CA ALA A 64 -11.82 11.63 -0.10
C ALA A 64 -10.35 12.09 -0.06
N GLN A 65 -10.12 13.41 -0.05
CA GLN A 65 -8.78 13.98 0.05
C GLN A 65 -8.15 13.73 1.42
N GLU A 66 -8.90 13.89 2.51
CA GLU A 66 -8.41 13.61 3.86
C GLU A 66 -8.01 12.13 4.03
N ALA A 67 -8.87 11.22 3.56
CA ALA A 67 -8.60 9.78 3.59
C ALA A 67 -7.37 9.42 2.74
N ARG A 68 -7.24 10.02 1.54
CA ARG A 68 -6.09 9.86 0.65
C ARG A 68 -4.79 10.26 1.34
N ASP A 69 -4.72 11.48 1.87
CA ASP A 69 -3.50 12.01 2.48
C ASP A 69 -3.10 11.17 3.70
N ARG A 70 -4.08 10.76 4.51
CA ARG A 70 -3.83 9.87 5.64
C ARG A 70 -3.33 8.49 5.23
N ALA A 71 -3.90 7.91 4.17
CA ALA A 71 -3.47 6.62 3.64
C ALA A 71 -2.04 6.68 3.07
N ILE A 72 -1.66 7.78 2.43
CA ILE A 72 -0.29 8.02 1.95
C ILE A 72 0.70 8.05 3.13
N GLU A 73 0.39 8.79 4.20
CA GLU A 73 1.23 8.83 5.41
C GLU A 73 1.42 7.44 6.03
N LEU A 74 0.33 6.70 6.19
CA LEU A 74 0.39 5.33 6.70
C LEU A 74 1.15 4.40 5.76
N GLY A 75 1.01 4.56 4.44
CA GLY A 75 1.75 3.83 3.43
C GLY A 75 3.25 4.04 3.54
N ARG A 76 3.71 5.29 3.73
CA ARG A 76 5.13 5.60 3.98
C ARG A 76 5.64 4.91 5.24
N ARG A 77 4.91 5.06 6.34
CA ARG A 77 5.27 4.45 7.63
C ARG A 77 5.29 2.93 7.55
N LEU A 78 4.37 2.33 6.78
CA LEU A 78 4.34 0.90 6.56
C LEU A 78 5.63 0.43 5.88
N VAL A 79 6.10 1.14 4.84
CA VAL A 79 7.35 0.79 4.15
C VAL A 79 8.54 0.87 5.10
N ASP A 80 8.60 1.88 5.96
CA ASP A 80 9.65 2.01 6.97
C ASP A 80 9.67 0.81 7.92
N GLU A 81 8.49 0.33 8.38
CA GLU A 81 8.40 -0.83 9.26
C GLU A 81 8.68 -2.15 8.54
N ILE A 82 8.25 -2.31 7.28
CA ILE A 82 8.61 -3.48 6.45
C ILE A 82 10.13 -3.59 6.32
N GLU A 83 10.79 -2.47 6.07
CA GLU A 83 12.24 -2.41 5.93
C GLU A 83 12.94 -2.73 7.26
N ALA A 84 12.45 -2.15 8.36
CA ALA A 84 13.00 -2.38 9.70
C ALA A 84 12.81 -3.81 10.22
N GLU A 85 11.75 -4.51 9.80
CA GLU A 85 11.45 -5.89 10.18
C GLU A 85 12.01 -6.94 9.19
N ALA A 86 12.73 -6.50 8.15
CA ALA A 86 13.30 -7.36 7.11
C ALA A 86 12.25 -8.22 6.37
N LEU A 87 11.06 -7.67 6.15
CA LEU A 87 9.92 -8.35 5.52
C LEU A 87 9.77 -8.03 4.03
N GLN A 88 10.78 -7.43 3.40
CA GLN A 88 10.75 -7.08 1.99
C GLN A 88 10.49 -8.30 1.11
N GLU A 89 9.62 -8.14 0.11
CA GLU A 89 9.28 -9.16 -0.86
C GLU A 89 8.68 -8.51 -2.12
N ASP A 90 8.93 -9.10 -3.29
CA ASP A 90 8.47 -8.54 -4.58
C ASP A 90 6.96 -8.31 -4.62
N ARG A 91 6.16 -9.27 -4.12
CA ARG A 91 4.70 -9.13 -4.08
C ARG A 91 4.25 -8.08 -3.06
N ILE A 92 4.95 -7.91 -1.95
CA ILE A 92 4.67 -6.83 -0.99
C ILE A 92 4.95 -5.48 -1.65
N GLY A 93 6.12 -5.31 -2.27
CA GLY A 93 6.48 -4.10 -3.00
C GLY A 93 5.48 -3.75 -4.12
N GLN A 94 5.06 -4.74 -4.92
CA GLN A 94 4.00 -4.53 -5.92
C GLN A 94 2.69 -4.04 -5.32
N SER A 95 2.27 -4.59 -4.17
CA SER A 95 1.07 -4.10 -3.48
C SER A 95 1.25 -2.67 -3.00
N VAL A 96 2.42 -2.31 -2.46
CA VAL A 96 2.71 -0.94 -2.02
C VAL A 96 2.64 0.04 -3.19
N ARG A 97 3.25 -0.28 -4.34
CA ARG A 97 3.13 0.57 -5.53
C ARG A 97 1.68 0.78 -5.93
N ASN A 98 0.93 -0.33 -6.05
CA ASN A 98 -0.47 -0.27 -6.45
C ASN A 98 -1.32 0.54 -5.46
N LEU A 99 -1.02 0.50 -4.15
CA LEU A 99 -1.70 1.33 -3.16
C LEU A 99 -1.51 2.81 -3.48
N PHE A 100 -0.28 3.24 -3.73
CA PHE A 100 0.02 4.65 -4.03
C PHE A 100 -0.54 5.09 -5.38
N GLU A 101 -0.56 4.21 -6.38
CA GLU A 101 -1.27 4.43 -7.65
C GLU A 101 -2.76 4.74 -7.43
N THR A 102 -3.45 3.99 -6.55
CA THR A 102 -4.86 4.27 -6.22
C THR A 102 -5.09 5.56 -5.43
N LEU A 103 -4.02 6.15 -4.87
CA LEU A 103 -4.06 7.35 -4.05
C LEU A 103 -3.55 8.60 -4.79
N GLU A 104 -3.48 8.54 -6.12
CA GLU A 104 -2.95 9.62 -6.97
C GLU A 104 -1.49 10.00 -6.61
N ALA A 105 -0.74 9.04 -6.06
CA ALA A 105 0.64 9.20 -5.60
C ALA A 105 1.58 8.22 -6.30
N GLY A 106 1.28 7.85 -7.55
CA GLY A 106 1.94 6.76 -8.26
C GLY A 106 3.45 6.94 -8.45
N GLU A 107 3.93 8.18 -8.65
CA GLU A 107 5.37 8.47 -8.80
C GLU A 107 6.14 8.11 -7.53
N GLU A 108 5.67 8.61 -6.39
CA GLU A 108 6.21 8.25 -5.08
C GLU A 108 6.08 6.73 -4.82
N GLY A 109 4.91 6.16 -5.13
CA GLY A 109 4.66 4.73 -5.03
C GLY A 109 5.69 3.88 -5.74
N ALA A 110 6.08 4.27 -6.97
CA ALA A 110 7.08 3.57 -7.75
C ALA A 110 8.48 3.61 -7.11
N GLU A 111 8.82 4.70 -6.44
CA GLU A 111 10.09 4.85 -5.73
C GLU A 111 10.10 4.01 -4.44
N ILE A 112 9.11 4.20 -3.56
CA ILE A 112 9.13 3.58 -2.23
C ILE A 112 8.86 2.07 -2.28
N ALA A 113 8.17 1.58 -3.31
CA ALA A 113 7.91 0.15 -3.48
C ALA A 113 9.20 -0.68 -3.62
N LEU A 114 10.29 -0.08 -4.10
CA LEU A 114 11.61 -0.72 -4.14
C LEU A 114 12.12 -1.04 -2.73
N ARG A 115 11.90 -0.13 -1.77
CA ARG A 115 12.28 -0.33 -0.36
C ARG A 115 11.45 -1.44 0.30
N ALA A 116 10.21 -1.62 -0.15
CA ALA A 116 9.35 -2.72 0.26
C ALA A 116 9.67 -4.06 -0.45
N GLY A 117 10.65 -4.08 -1.36
CA GLY A 117 11.17 -5.29 -1.99
C GLY A 117 10.71 -5.53 -3.43
N GLU A 118 10.01 -4.58 -4.07
CA GLU A 118 9.66 -4.75 -5.48
C GLU A 118 10.93 -4.92 -6.35
N SER A 119 10.92 -5.89 -7.25
CA SER A 119 11.98 -6.06 -8.23
C SER A 119 12.08 -4.83 -9.15
N PRO A 120 13.27 -4.23 -9.36
CA PRO A 120 13.43 -3.11 -10.30
C PRO A 120 13.12 -3.50 -11.75
N ASP A 121 13.22 -4.79 -12.07
CA ASP A 121 12.93 -5.37 -13.38
C ASP A 121 11.46 -5.80 -13.53
N SER A 122 10.60 -5.52 -12.52
CA SER A 122 9.18 -5.83 -12.56
C SER A 122 8.55 -5.23 -13.83
N PRO A 123 7.92 -6.05 -14.70
CA PRO A 123 7.44 -5.60 -16.02
C PRO A 123 6.32 -4.56 -15.93
N MET A 124 5.69 -4.44 -14.77
CA MET A 124 4.63 -3.49 -14.48
C MET A 124 5.15 -2.15 -13.94
N ARG A 125 6.46 -2.01 -13.71
CA ARG A 125 7.03 -0.74 -13.25
C ARG A 125 7.02 0.29 -14.38
N PRO A 126 6.59 1.52 -14.10
CA PRO A 126 6.75 2.63 -15.03
C PRO A 126 8.26 2.92 -15.23
N ARG A 127 8.64 3.21 -16.48
CA ARG A 127 10.01 3.53 -16.91
C ARG A 127 10.12 4.99 -17.34
#